data_AF-A0A9N9FJV7-F1
#
_entry.id   AF-A0A9N9FJV7-F1
#
_cell.length_a   1.000
_cell.length_b   1.000
_cell.length_c   1.000
_cell.angle_alpha   90.00
_cell.angle_beta   90.00
_cell.angle_gamma   90.00
#
_symmetry.space_group_name_H-M   'P 1'
#
loop_
_entity.id
_entity.type
_entity.pdbx_description
1 polymer ?
#
loop_
_entity_poly.entity_id
_entity_poly.type
_entity_poly.pdbx_seq_one_letter_code
_entity_poly.pdbx_strand_id
1 'polypeptide(L)'
;MSESNNQERRNEITRCLELLSPSSSDDAKFVALMLLPRLLQQDEETTKIIFDAIDFKFLERLMRTERFTEENLPDYTLKTIAVHILSCFCAMDELLTKKQIHARIPTLSTLLPTNINEELAQDILKILLRLASAKQGLTQFINNKVVSNVLQRAKSSTNETRDMSLQVIYYTTTSVIADYHLFDSKIIQTFLLTTFGELSEILRTDQTMFKFNCLDIFVQIFTHMTDQVAQEMVLKDESQTNVWLQNAKYGLRDILRSKIGSEQRDKALSLIMLLLHYFDATWLFTPNISSKKDHHSVVENIDDFKFAVLVVQLACVEIRLMLDEISDKLEKKDFKPVERHEVMLPACYTILEKSIEHLSQIESSLEINENGNSTDPTKSKLDPELLLRLKSTMVETFRIIMEYLLNIK
;
A
#
# COMPACT_ATOMS: atom_id res chain seq x y z
N MET A 1 -53.08 8.46 -13.99
CA MET A 1 -52.31 7.26 -13.57
C MET A 1 -50.97 7.59 -12.91
N SER A 2 -50.29 8.67 -13.28
CA SER A 2 -49.01 9.10 -12.66
C SER A 2 -49.14 9.68 -11.25
N GLU A 3 -50.23 10.40 -10.93
CA GLU A 3 -50.43 11.04 -9.61
C GLU A 3 -50.79 10.05 -8.49
N SER A 4 -51.64 9.06 -8.76
CA SER A 4 -52.00 8.02 -7.78
C SER A 4 -50.78 7.20 -7.34
N ASN A 5 -49.89 6.89 -8.30
CA ASN A 5 -48.67 6.14 -8.06
C ASN A 5 -47.60 6.98 -7.32
N ASN A 6 -47.64 8.32 -7.42
CA ASN A 6 -46.81 9.21 -6.61
C ASN A 6 -47.32 9.32 -5.16
N GLN A 7 -48.64 9.29 -4.96
CA GLN A 7 -49.24 9.40 -3.63
C GLN A 7 -49.07 8.11 -2.81
N GLU A 8 -49.26 6.94 -3.41
CA GLU A 8 -48.95 5.66 -2.76
C GLU A 8 -47.47 5.57 -2.36
N ARG A 9 -46.56 6.01 -3.21
CA ARG A 9 -45.12 6.05 -2.92
C ARG A 9 -44.78 6.94 -1.72
N ARG A 10 -45.33 8.16 -1.65
CA ARG A 10 -45.12 9.05 -0.49
C ARG A 10 -45.67 8.45 0.80
N ASN A 11 -46.80 7.74 0.72
CA ASN A 11 -47.38 7.07 1.89
C ASN A 11 -46.53 5.88 2.35
N GLU A 12 -45.96 5.09 1.43
CA GLU A 12 -45.01 4.00 1.76
C GLU A 12 -43.73 4.54 2.41
N ILE A 13 -43.16 5.62 1.87
CA ILE A 13 -41.97 6.28 2.46
C ILE A 13 -42.29 6.79 3.86
N THR A 14 -43.40 7.51 4.03
CA THR A 14 -43.80 8.05 5.35
C THR A 14 -43.96 6.93 6.38
N ARG A 15 -44.62 5.83 6.00
CA ARG A 15 -44.78 4.66 6.88
C ARG A 15 -43.45 3.98 7.19
N CYS A 16 -42.53 3.91 6.22
CA CYS A 16 -41.18 3.40 6.43
C CYS A 16 -40.39 4.27 7.42
N LEU A 17 -40.48 5.59 7.29
CA LEU A 17 -39.81 6.56 8.18
C LEU A 17 -40.34 6.47 9.62
N GLU A 18 -41.65 6.31 9.82
CA GLU A 18 -42.24 6.07 11.14
C GLU A 18 -41.67 4.81 11.80
N LEU A 19 -41.55 3.73 11.03
CA LEU A 19 -41.01 2.46 11.51
C LEU A 19 -39.50 2.51 11.78
N LEU A 20 -38.76 3.38 11.10
CA LEU A 20 -37.31 3.60 11.30
C LEU A 20 -36.98 4.56 12.45
N SER A 21 -37.99 5.22 13.01
CA SER A 21 -37.79 6.21 14.07
C SER A 21 -37.01 5.61 15.26
N PRO A 22 -36.16 6.38 15.95
CA PRO A 22 -35.41 5.89 17.11
C PRO A 22 -36.30 5.28 18.20
N SER A 23 -37.54 5.78 18.34
CA SER A 23 -38.57 5.34 19.28
C SER A 23 -39.28 4.02 18.91
N SER A 24 -39.12 3.54 17.68
CA SER A 24 -39.77 2.32 17.19
C SER A 24 -39.08 1.05 17.72
N SER A 25 -39.84 -0.04 17.86
CA SER A 25 -39.29 -1.34 18.27
C SER A 25 -38.34 -1.93 17.22
N ASP A 26 -37.45 -2.83 17.64
CA ASP A 26 -36.51 -3.47 16.72
C ASP A 26 -37.21 -4.28 15.62
N ASP A 27 -38.36 -4.92 15.93
CA ASP A 27 -39.18 -5.62 14.94
C ASP A 27 -39.77 -4.67 13.89
N ALA A 28 -40.25 -3.50 14.32
CA ALA A 28 -40.77 -2.47 13.43
C ALA A 28 -39.67 -1.91 12.52
N LYS A 29 -38.50 -1.62 13.09
CA LYS A 29 -37.31 -1.19 12.35
C LYS A 29 -36.86 -2.27 11.35
N PHE A 30 -36.94 -3.54 11.73
CA PHE A 30 -36.57 -4.66 10.86
C PHE A 30 -37.49 -4.79 9.64
N VAL A 31 -38.81 -4.69 9.83
CA VAL A 31 -39.78 -4.66 8.72
C VAL A 31 -39.47 -3.51 7.77
N ALA A 32 -39.12 -2.33 8.29
CA ALA A 32 -38.75 -1.19 7.46
C ALA A 32 -37.44 -1.40 6.69
N LEU A 33 -36.43 -2.03 7.30
CA LEU A 33 -35.15 -2.38 6.65
C LEU A 33 -35.32 -3.33 5.46
N MET A 34 -36.31 -4.23 5.48
CA MET A 34 -36.60 -5.11 4.35
C MET A 34 -37.18 -4.36 3.15
N LEU A 35 -37.83 -3.21 3.39
CA LEU A 35 -38.43 -2.36 2.35
C LEU A 35 -37.46 -1.30 1.84
N LEU A 36 -36.47 -0.93 2.65
CA LEU A 36 -35.52 0.15 2.40
C LEU A 36 -34.70 0.03 1.10
N PRO A 37 -34.10 -1.12 0.76
CA PRO A 37 -33.36 -1.27 -0.49
C PRO A 37 -34.17 -0.88 -1.74
N ARG A 38 -35.48 -1.20 -1.75
CA ARG A 38 -36.39 -0.84 -2.85
C ARG A 38 -36.66 0.67 -2.92
N LEU A 39 -36.68 1.35 -1.77
CA LEU A 39 -36.95 2.79 -1.67
C LEU A 39 -35.70 3.63 -1.96
N LEU A 40 -34.52 3.14 -1.57
CA LEU A 40 -33.22 3.80 -1.77
C LEU A 40 -32.76 3.84 -3.24
N GLN A 41 -33.37 3.04 -4.11
CA GLN A 41 -33.07 3.01 -5.55
C GLN A 41 -33.93 3.98 -6.38
N GLN A 42 -34.85 4.73 -5.77
CA GLN A 42 -35.83 5.54 -6.52
C GLN A 42 -35.31 6.92 -6.90
N ASP A 43 -34.86 7.72 -5.93
CA ASP A 43 -34.36 9.06 -6.16
C ASP A 43 -33.45 9.55 -5.01
N GLU A 44 -32.63 10.56 -5.32
CA GLU A 44 -31.65 11.12 -4.39
C GLU A 44 -32.31 11.86 -3.21
N GLU A 45 -33.46 12.52 -3.39
CA GLU A 45 -34.14 13.24 -2.32
C GLU A 45 -34.70 12.28 -1.28
N THR A 46 -35.33 11.20 -1.72
CA THR A 46 -35.82 10.11 -0.86
C THR A 46 -34.67 9.49 -0.06
N THR A 47 -33.51 9.30 -0.68
CA THR A 47 -32.33 8.75 0.00
C THR A 47 -31.83 9.68 1.11
N LYS A 48 -31.84 11.00 0.89
CA LYS A 48 -31.50 12.00 1.92
C LYS A 48 -32.50 11.99 3.08
N ILE A 49 -33.79 11.94 2.79
CA ILE A 49 -34.84 11.88 3.83
C ILE A 49 -34.69 10.63 4.70
N ILE A 50 -34.43 9.48 4.06
CA ILE A 50 -34.20 8.22 4.76
C ILE A 50 -32.91 8.28 5.60
N PHE A 51 -31.85 8.87 5.06
CA PHE A 51 -30.59 9.05 5.78
C PHE A 51 -30.78 9.85 7.08
N ASP A 52 -31.61 10.89 7.06
CA ASP A 52 -31.86 11.72 8.23
C ASP A 52 -32.76 11.02 9.27
N ALA A 53 -33.61 10.08 8.85
CA ALA A 53 -34.52 9.36 9.73
C ALA A 53 -33.93 8.07 10.34
N ILE A 54 -32.90 7.50 9.73
CA ILE A 54 -32.39 6.18 10.12
C ILE A 54 -31.65 6.21 11.46
N ASP A 55 -31.91 5.19 12.28
CA ASP A 55 -31.16 4.95 13.51
C ASP A 55 -29.82 4.25 13.21
N PHE A 56 -28.75 5.04 13.08
CA PHE A 56 -27.40 4.50 12.83
C PHE A 56 -26.88 3.60 13.95
N LYS A 57 -27.38 3.73 15.19
CA LYS A 57 -27.01 2.79 16.27
C LYS A 57 -27.65 1.43 16.02
N PHE A 58 -28.89 1.41 15.53
CA PHE A 58 -29.55 0.18 15.12
C PHE A 58 -28.80 -0.50 13.97
N LEU A 59 -28.38 0.24 12.94
CA LEU A 59 -27.52 -0.30 11.86
C LEU A 59 -26.20 -0.87 12.39
N GLU A 60 -25.56 -0.19 13.34
CA GLU A 60 -24.33 -0.68 13.97
C GLU A 60 -24.54 -2.00 14.72
N ARG A 61 -25.64 -2.11 15.48
CA ARG A 61 -26.00 -3.38 16.14
C ARG A 61 -26.26 -4.47 15.12
N LEU A 62 -26.96 -4.14 14.02
CA LEU A 62 -27.28 -5.09 12.96
C LEU A 62 -26.02 -5.74 12.38
N MET A 63 -25.00 -4.93 12.07
CA MET A 63 -23.70 -5.42 11.59
C MET A 63 -22.93 -6.25 12.62
N ARG A 64 -23.08 -5.95 13.91
CA ARG A 64 -22.38 -6.63 15.01
C ARG A 64 -23.10 -7.85 15.57
N THR A 65 -24.24 -8.21 15.00
CA THR A 65 -24.98 -9.37 15.50
C THR A 65 -24.13 -10.62 15.31
N GLU A 66 -23.96 -11.40 16.38
CA GLU A 66 -23.25 -12.69 16.35
C GLU A 66 -24.22 -13.75 16.86
N ARG A 67 -24.77 -14.55 15.93
CA ARG A 67 -25.74 -15.66 16.16
C ARG A 67 -27.14 -15.22 16.62
N PHE A 68 -28.17 -15.87 16.06
CA PHE A 68 -29.54 -15.76 16.55
C PHE A 68 -29.92 -16.95 17.42
N THR A 69 -30.66 -16.63 18.47
CA THR A 69 -31.67 -17.49 19.06
C THR A 69 -32.60 -18.01 17.96
N GLU A 70 -32.80 -19.32 17.97
CA GLU A 70 -33.54 -20.29 17.12
C GLU A 70 -34.70 -19.85 16.17
N GLU A 71 -35.12 -18.59 16.09
CA GLU A 71 -36.27 -18.15 15.28
C GLU A 71 -35.92 -17.00 14.30
N ASN A 72 -35.68 -17.40 13.04
CA ASN A 72 -36.17 -16.77 11.79
C ASN A 72 -35.32 -15.84 10.91
N LEU A 73 -34.05 -15.48 11.18
CA LEU A 73 -33.20 -14.90 10.11
C LEU A 73 -31.70 -15.23 10.23
N PRO A 74 -31.03 -15.63 9.12
CA PRO A 74 -29.57 -15.84 9.14
C PRO A 74 -28.81 -14.53 9.39
N ASP A 75 -27.80 -14.58 10.26
CA ASP A 75 -26.86 -13.48 10.56
C ASP A 75 -26.32 -12.79 9.30
N TYR A 76 -25.99 -13.60 8.29
CA TYR A 76 -25.55 -13.13 6.98
C TYR A 76 -26.52 -12.13 6.34
N THR A 77 -27.82 -12.42 6.36
CA THR A 77 -28.84 -11.57 5.74
C THR A 77 -28.90 -10.20 6.41
N LEU A 78 -28.76 -10.14 7.74
CA LEU A 78 -28.78 -8.88 8.47
C LEU A 78 -27.58 -8.00 8.14
N LYS A 79 -26.39 -8.61 8.08
CA LYS A 79 -25.15 -7.93 7.68
C LYS A 79 -25.25 -7.40 6.26
N THR A 80 -25.76 -8.22 5.33
CA THR A 80 -25.96 -7.81 3.93
C THR A 80 -26.93 -6.65 3.80
N ILE A 81 -28.06 -6.66 4.51
CA ILE A 81 -29.02 -5.54 4.50
C ILE A 81 -28.35 -4.26 5.02
N ALA A 82 -27.63 -4.34 6.15
CA ALA A 82 -26.94 -3.20 6.72
C ALA A 82 -25.92 -2.59 5.75
N VAL A 83 -25.09 -3.45 5.14
CA VAL A 83 -24.06 -3.04 4.17
C VAL A 83 -24.71 -2.46 2.91
N HIS A 84 -25.79 -3.07 2.41
CA HIS A 84 -26.48 -2.56 1.23
C HIS A 84 -27.06 -1.16 1.44
N ILE A 85 -27.69 -0.92 2.60
CA ILE A 85 -28.19 0.41 2.96
C ILE A 85 -27.06 1.43 3.02
N LEU A 86 -25.93 1.07 3.65
CA LEU A 86 -24.75 1.94 3.69
C LEU A 86 -24.17 2.18 2.28
N SER A 87 -24.19 1.17 1.42
CA SER A 87 -23.76 1.27 0.02
C SER A 87 -24.62 2.27 -0.74
N CYS A 88 -25.95 2.23 -0.58
CA CYS A 88 -26.87 3.21 -1.16
C CYS A 88 -26.55 4.64 -0.68
N PHE A 89 -26.30 4.84 0.62
CA PHE A 89 -25.92 6.16 1.12
C PHE A 89 -24.57 6.63 0.56
N CYS A 90 -23.60 5.73 0.48
CA CYS A 90 -22.29 6.05 -0.08
C CYS A 90 -22.31 6.24 -1.60
N ALA A 91 -23.39 5.86 -2.28
CA ALA A 91 -23.57 6.15 -3.70
C ALA A 91 -23.72 7.66 -3.99
N MET A 92 -24.05 8.46 -2.96
CA MET A 92 -24.23 9.91 -3.05
C MET A 92 -23.05 10.66 -2.44
N ASP A 93 -22.35 11.48 -3.24
CA ASP A 93 -21.13 12.17 -2.79
C ASP A 93 -21.38 13.15 -1.64
N GLU A 94 -22.55 13.80 -1.60
CA GLU A 94 -22.94 14.69 -0.50
C GLU A 94 -22.97 13.98 0.86
N LEU A 95 -23.35 12.70 0.89
CA LEU A 95 -23.49 11.92 2.12
C LEU A 95 -22.15 11.35 2.60
N LEU A 96 -21.15 11.25 1.72
CA LEU A 96 -19.81 10.76 2.10
C LEU A 96 -19.14 11.63 3.15
N THR A 97 -19.50 12.91 3.25
CA THR A 97 -18.94 13.86 4.23
C THR A 97 -19.53 13.72 5.64
N LYS A 98 -20.61 12.95 5.78
CA LYS A 98 -21.38 12.86 7.03
C LYS A 98 -20.66 11.99 8.05
N LYS A 99 -20.52 12.50 9.28
CA LYS A 99 -19.86 11.80 10.41
C LYS A 99 -20.51 10.46 10.72
N GLN A 100 -21.81 10.33 10.48
CA GLN A 100 -22.57 9.10 10.66
C GLN A 100 -22.01 7.95 9.79
N ILE A 101 -21.59 8.25 8.55
CA ILE A 101 -20.94 7.27 7.66
C ILE A 101 -19.53 6.96 8.15
N HIS A 102 -18.73 7.98 8.45
CA HIS A 102 -17.34 7.80 8.91
C HIS A 102 -17.26 6.89 10.13
N ALA A 103 -18.17 7.10 11.10
CA ALA A 103 -18.23 6.33 12.33
C ALA A 103 -18.44 4.81 12.10
N ARG A 104 -18.90 4.39 10.91
CA ARG A 104 -19.11 2.99 10.56
C ARG A 104 -17.88 2.30 9.96
N ILE A 105 -16.86 3.04 9.52
CA ILE A 105 -15.62 2.49 8.95
C ILE A 105 -15.01 1.38 9.85
N PRO A 106 -14.86 1.58 11.17
CA PRO A 106 -14.29 0.54 12.03
C PRO A 106 -15.15 -0.72 12.06
N THR A 107 -16.48 -0.59 12.20
CA THR A 107 -17.40 -1.74 12.22
C THR A 107 -17.40 -2.47 10.88
N LEU A 108 -17.43 -1.76 9.75
CA LEU A 108 -17.31 -2.36 8.43
C LEU A 108 -16.02 -3.15 8.28
N SER A 109 -14.89 -2.59 8.75
CA SER A 109 -13.60 -3.29 8.71
C SER A 109 -13.63 -4.60 9.50
N THR A 110 -14.32 -4.67 10.64
CA THR A 110 -14.36 -5.89 11.46
C THR A 110 -15.12 -7.05 10.82
N LEU A 111 -15.91 -6.78 9.78
CA LEU A 111 -16.61 -7.82 9.03
C LEU A 111 -15.70 -8.52 8.00
N LEU A 112 -14.64 -7.85 7.54
CA LEU A 112 -13.74 -8.35 6.50
C LEU A 112 -12.91 -9.61 6.87
N PRO A 113 -12.33 -9.74 8.08
CA PRO A 113 -11.39 -10.81 8.43
C PRO A 113 -11.98 -12.22 8.61
N THR A 114 -13.28 -12.39 8.33
CA THR A 114 -14.04 -13.61 8.66
C THR A 114 -14.43 -14.39 7.40
N ASN A 115 -14.95 -15.62 7.57
CA ASN A 115 -15.50 -16.48 6.51
C ASN A 115 -16.76 -15.90 5.83
N ILE A 116 -16.80 -14.58 5.62
CA ILE A 116 -17.88 -13.92 4.90
C ILE A 116 -17.82 -14.28 3.43
N ASN A 117 -18.99 -14.26 2.80
CA ASN A 117 -19.13 -14.38 1.37
C ASN A 117 -18.30 -13.27 0.67
N GLU A 118 -17.66 -13.64 -0.44
CA GLU A 118 -16.89 -12.75 -1.29
C GLU A 118 -17.71 -11.53 -1.75
N GLU A 119 -18.99 -11.71 -2.09
CA GLU A 119 -19.90 -10.63 -2.52
C GLU A 119 -20.08 -9.59 -1.43
N LEU A 120 -20.34 -10.03 -0.18
CA LEU A 120 -20.48 -9.12 0.96
C LEU A 120 -19.16 -8.38 1.24
N ALA A 121 -18.03 -9.07 1.12
CA ALA A 121 -16.71 -8.46 1.29
C ALA A 121 -16.48 -7.38 0.22
N GLN A 122 -16.82 -7.65 -1.04
CA GLN A 122 -16.73 -6.69 -2.13
C GLN A 122 -17.62 -5.47 -1.86
N ASP A 123 -18.85 -5.66 -1.41
CA ASP A 123 -19.74 -4.52 -1.12
C ASP A 123 -19.22 -3.66 0.05
N ILE A 124 -18.64 -4.28 1.08
CA ILE A 124 -17.94 -3.54 2.15
C ILE A 124 -16.74 -2.77 1.57
N LEU A 125 -15.91 -3.42 0.76
CA LEU A 125 -14.73 -2.80 0.16
C LEU A 125 -15.10 -1.68 -0.81
N LYS A 126 -16.23 -1.75 -1.54
CA LYS A 126 -16.73 -0.67 -2.41
C LYS A 126 -17.01 0.58 -1.58
N ILE A 127 -17.66 0.42 -0.42
CA ILE A 127 -17.93 1.52 0.52
C ILE A 127 -16.60 2.12 1.01
N LEU A 128 -15.68 1.27 1.51
CA LEU A 128 -14.41 1.74 2.04
C LEU A 128 -13.55 2.41 0.95
N LEU A 129 -13.53 1.87 -0.26
CA LEU A 129 -12.79 2.41 -1.39
C LEU A 129 -13.32 3.77 -1.80
N ARG A 130 -14.65 3.95 -1.84
CA ARG A 130 -15.27 5.23 -2.14
C ARG A 130 -14.95 6.29 -1.08
N LEU A 131 -14.98 5.91 0.20
CA LEU A 131 -14.60 6.81 1.29
C LEU A 131 -13.11 7.18 1.24
N ALA A 132 -12.23 6.19 1.04
CA ALA A 132 -10.79 6.41 0.97
C ALA A 132 -10.38 7.29 -0.22
N SER A 133 -10.91 7.00 -1.42
CA SER A 133 -10.64 7.79 -2.63
C SER A 133 -11.19 9.22 -2.54
N ALA A 134 -12.31 9.44 -1.86
CA ALA A 134 -12.86 10.77 -1.58
C ALA A 134 -12.20 11.48 -0.37
N LYS A 135 -11.16 10.88 0.23
CA LYS A 135 -10.48 11.37 1.44
C LYS A 135 -11.40 11.61 2.64
N GLN A 136 -12.49 10.84 2.73
CA GLN A 136 -13.51 10.99 3.78
C GLN A 136 -13.28 9.98 4.91
N GLY A 137 -13.41 10.45 6.16
CA GLY A 137 -13.29 9.59 7.34
C GLY A 137 -11.88 9.07 7.63
N LEU A 138 -10.82 9.73 7.13
CA LEU A 138 -9.42 9.31 7.31
C LEU A 138 -9.06 9.03 8.78
N THR A 139 -9.56 9.83 9.73
CA THR A 139 -9.34 9.59 11.17
C THR A 139 -9.76 8.19 11.65
N GLN A 140 -10.73 7.57 10.97
CA GLN A 140 -11.20 6.23 11.28
C GLN A 140 -10.37 5.16 10.56
N PHE A 141 -9.90 5.44 9.34
CA PHE A 141 -9.02 4.55 8.57
C PHE A 141 -7.63 4.39 9.19
N ILE A 142 -7.10 5.45 9.82
CA ILE A 142 -5.77 5.43 10.44
C ILE A 142 -5.71 4.48 11.67
N ASN A 143 -6.85 3.96 12.12
CA ASN A 143 -6.87 2.93 13.15
C ASN A 143 -6.20 1.64 12.65
N ASN A 144 -5.14 1.19 13.33
CA ASN A 144 -4.39 -0.02 12.97
C ASN A 144 -5.27 -1.25 12.75
N LYS A 145 -6.35 -1.41 13.53
CA LYS A 145 -7.27 -2.55 13.35
C LYS A 145 -7.98 -2.49 11.99
N VAL A 146 -8.32 -1.30 11.50
CA VAL A 146 -8.96 -1.14 10.19
C VAL A 146 -7.99 -1.57 9.09
N VAL A 147 -6.75 -1.09 9.15
CA VAL A 147 -5.69 -1.46 8.20
C VAL A 147 -5.44 -2.96 8.21
N SER A 148 -5.20 -3.55 9.38
CA SER A 148 -4.93 -4.98 9.49
C SER A 148 -6.11 -5.82 9.01
N ASN A 149 -7.35 -5.40 9.26
CA ASN A 149 -8.51 -6.13 8.76
C ASN A 149 -8.60 -6.11 7.23
N VAL A 150 -8.31 -4.97 6.60
CA VAL A 150 -8.31 -4.83 5.13
C VAL A 150 -7.15 -5.62 4.51
N LEU A 151 -5.95 -5.56 5.08
CA LEU A 151 -4.81 -6.33 4.61
C LEU A 151 -4.97 -7.84 4.82
N GLN A 152 -5.56 -8.25 5.95
CA GLN A 152 -5.93 -9.65 6.18
C GLN A 152 -6.92 -10.14 5.12
N ARG A 153 -7.89 -9.30 4.73
CA ARG A 153 -8.80 -9.64 3.64
C ARG A 153 -8.06 -9.78 2.31
N ALA A 154 -7.13 -8.87 1.99
CA ALA A 154 -6.30 -8.98 0.80
C ALA A 154 -5.53 -10.31 0.75
N LYS A 155 -4.98 -10.75 1.90
CA LYS A 155 -4.28 -12.03 2.07
C LYS A 155 -5.19 -13.25 1.86
N SER A 156 -6.44 -13.21 2.34
CA SER A 156 -7.37 -14.35 2.25
C SER A 156 -8.17 -14.44 0.95
N SER A 157 -8.32 -13.34 0.22
CA SER A 157 -9.13 -13.26 -1.01
C SER A 157 -8.31 -13.49 -2.27
N THR A 158 -9.00 -13.73 -3.39
CA THR A 158 -8.44 -13.77 -4.75
C THR A 158 -9.13 -12.75 -5.66
N ASN A 159 -8.53 -12.46 -6.82
CA ASN A 159 -9.11 -11.63 -7.89
C ASN A 159 -9.48 -10.20 -7.43
N GLU A 160 -10.69 -9.75 -7.76
CA GLU A 160 -11.20 -8.38 -7.57
C GLU A 160 -11.19 -7.93 -6.10
N THR A 161 -11.61 -8.77 -5.16
CA THR A 161 -11.69 -8.41 -3.73
C THR A 161 -10.32 -8.07 -3.16
N ARG A 162 -9.28 -8.78 -3.61
CA ARG A 162 -7.89 -8.50 -3.22
C ARG A 162 -7.44 -7.15 -3.78
N ASP A 163 -7.71 -6.88 -5.05
CA ASP A 163 -7.36 -5.62 -5.70
C ASP A 163 -8.05 -4.44 -5.00
N MET A 164 -9.35 -4.54 -4.73
CA MET A 164 -10.09 -3.53 -3.97
C MET A 164 -9.52 -3.29 -2.57
N SER A 165 -9.13 -4.35 -1.86
CA SER A 165 -8.50 -4.23 -0.54
C SER A 165 -7.19 -3.46 -0.63
N LEU A 166 -6.35 -3.76 -1.62
CA LEU A 166 -5.11 -3.05 -1.87
C LEU A 166 -5.34 -1.59 -2.26
N GLN A 167 -6.35 -1.30 -3.09
CA GLN A 167 -6.71 0.08 -3.45
C GLN A 167 -7.16 0.89 -2.23
N VAL A 168 -7.94 0.31 -1.31
CA VAL A 168 -8.30 0.99 -0.04
C VAL A 168 -7.05 1.38 0.74
N ILE A 169 -6.07 0.47 0.85
CA ILE A 169 -4.79 0.74 1.52
C ILE A 169 -4.01 1.84 0.80
N TYR A 170 -3.94 1.79 -0.53
CA TYR A 170 -3.26 2.80 -1.34
C TYR A 170 -3.85 4.20 -1.13
N TYR A 171 -5.15 4.38 -1.35
CA TYR A 171 -5.80 5.71 -1.24
C TYR A 171 -5.73 6.26 0.19
N THR A 172 -5.88 5.39 1.19
CA THR A 172 -5.74 5.79 2.59
C THR A 172 -4.32 6.25 2.88
N THR A 173 -3.32 5.44 2.51
CA THR A 173 -1.91 5.70 2.85
C THR A 173 -1.40 6.96 2.15
N THR A 174 -1.69 7.12 0.86
CA THR A 174 -1.30 8.32 0.10
C THR A 174 -1.97 9.58 0.63
N SER A 175 -3.24 9.52 1.03
CA SER A 175 -3.92 10.65 1.65
C SER A 175 -3.32 11.01 3.00
N VAL A 176 -2.97 10.01 3.82
CA VAL A 176 -2.31 10.22 5.13
C VAL A 176 -0.92 10.84 4.96
N ILE A 177 -0.16 10.42 3.95
CA ILE A 177 1.15 11.01 3.63
C ILE A 177 0.98 12.46 3.17
N ALA A 178 0.03 12.73 2.27
CA ALA A 178 -0.21 14.08 1.75
C ALA A 178 -0.69 15.06 2.85
N ASP A 179 -1.55 14.56 3.75
CA ASP A 179 -2.16 15.35 4.82
C ASP A 179 -1.48 15.10 6.18
N TYR A 180 -0.21 14.71 6.19
CA TYR A 180 0.54 14.29 7.38
C TYR A 180 0.44 15.29 8.54
N HIS A 181 0.51 16.59 8.25
CA HIS A 181 0.47 17.65 9.25
C HIS A 181 -0.89 17.79 9.98
N LEU A 182 -1.96 17.18 9.45
CA LEU A 182 -3.31 17.33 10.00
C LEU A 182 -3.62 16.33 11.12
N PHE A 183 -2.75 15.35 11.37
CA PHE A 183 -2.97 14.32 12.39
C PHE A 183 -1.83 14.29 13.42
N ASP A 184 -2.10 13.61 14.52
CA ASP A 184 -1.08 13.33 15.53
C ASP A 184 0.03 12.45 14.93
N SER A 185 1.27 12.92 15.04
CA SER A 185 2.43 12.26 14.43
C SER A 185 2.65 10.82 14.91
N LYS A 186 2.30 10.49 16.16
CA LYS A 186 2.43 9.14 16.72
C LYS A 186 1.37 8.21 16.13
N ILE A 187 0.15 8.71 15.94
CA ILE A 187 -0.94 7.96 15.31
C ILE A 187 -0.56 7.62 13.85
N ILE A 188 -0.12 8.61 13.07
CA ILE A 188 0.31 8.37 11.68
C ILE A 188 1.49 7.40 11.63
N GLN A 189 2.49 7.60 12.47
CA GLN A 189 3.66 6.72 12.50
C GLN A 189 3.24 5.28 12.77
N THR A 190 2.37 5.04 13.75
CA THR A 190 1.91 3.69 14.07
C THR A 190 1.15 3.07 12.89
N PHE A 191 0.32 3.85 12.20
CA PHE A 191 -0.38 3.44 10.99
C PHE A 191 0.58 3.08 9.85
N LEU A 192 1.58 3.93 9.57
CA LEU A 192 2.56 3.70 8.51
C LEU A 192 3.42 2.47 8.82
N LEU A 193 3.90 2.33 10.06
CA LEU A 193 4.67 1.15 10.49
C LEU A 193 3.85 -0.14 10.37
N THR A 194 2.57 -0.12 10.74
CA THR A 194 1.67 -1.27 10.57
C THR A 194 1.50 -1.62 9.09
N THR A 195 1.21 -0.59 8.27
CA THR A 195 0.98 -0.76 6.83
C THR A 195 2.22 -1.30 6.11
N PHE A 196 3.38 -0.69 6.33
CA PHE A 196 4.65 -1.10 5.71
C PHE A 196 5.16 -2.42 6.28
N GLY A 197 4.96 -2.66 7.57
CA GLY A 197 5.24 -3.95 8.21
C GLY A 197 4.50 -5.09 7.53
N GLU A 198 3.18 -4.96 7.36
CA GLU A 198 2.36 -6.01 6.74
C GLU A 198 2.61 -6.15 5.23
N LEU A 199 2.76 -5.04 4.48
CA LEU A 199 3.06 -5.11 3.04
C LEU A 199 4.44 -5.73 2.76
N SER A 200 5.45 -5.35 3.53
CA SER A 200 6.80 -5.92 3.41
C SER A 200 6.83 -7.39 3.81
N GLU A 201 6.03 -7.81 4.79
CA GLU A 201 5.89 -9.22 5.17
C GLU A 201 5.28 -10.05 4.04
N ILE A 202 4.23 -9.54 3.36
CA ILE A 202 3.68 -10.19 2.15
C ILE A 202 4.76 -10.27 1.07
N LEU A 203 5.47 -9.16 0.82
CA LEU A 203 6.55 -9.10 -0.16
C LEU A 203 7.67 -10.09 0.18
N ARG A 204 7.90 -10.43 1.44
CA ARG A 204 8.89 -11.43 1.85
C ARG A 204 8.37 -12.86 1.69
N THR A 205 7.15 -13.13 2.15
CA THR A 205 6.68 -14.49 2.42
C THR A 205 5.82 -15.08 1.29
N ASP A 206 5.06 -14.26 0.57
CA ASP A 206 4.17 -14.72 -0.49
C ASP A 206 4.96 -15.07 -1.75
N GLN A 207 4.58 -16.18 -2.40
CA GLN A 207 5.21 -16.69 -3.63
C GLN A 207 4.23 -16.73 -4.81
N THR A 208 3.06 -16.09 -4.67
CA THR A 208 2.01 -16.03 -5.68
C THR A 208 2.04 -14.69 -6.42
N MET A 209 1.10 -14.48 -7.34
CA MET A 209 0.93 -13.18 -8.00
C MET A 209 0.64 -12.03 -7.03
N PHE A 210 0.14 -12.33 -5.83
CA PHE A 210 -0.16 -11.32 -4.81
C PHE A 210 1.08 -10.53 -4.38
N LYS A 211 2.25 -11.19 -4.31
CA LYS A 211 3.55 -10.53 -4.08
C LYS A 211 3.80 -9.37 -5.05
N PHE A 212 3.48 -9.56 -6.33
CA PHE A 212 3.67 -8.55 -7.37
C PHE A 212 2.62 -7.42 -7.30
N ASN A 213 1.38 -7.73 -6.91
CA ASN A 213 0.38 -6.69 -6.63
C ASN A 213 0.80 -5.83 -5.44
N CYS A 214 1.36 -6.44 -4.38
CA CYS A 214 1.90 -5.70 -3.24
C CYS A 214 3.11 -4.85 -3.64
N LEU A 215 4.03 -5.38 -4.47
CA LEU A 215 5.15 -4.60 -5.01
C LEU A 215 4.66 -3.34 -5.73
N ASP A 216 3.66 -3.48 -6.60
CA ASP A 216 3.10 -2.38 -7.38
C ASP A 216 2.52 -1.28 -6.47
N ILE A 217 1.70 -1.65 -5.49
CA ILE A 217 1.16 -0.71 -4.52
C ILE A 217 2.26 -0.07 -3.68
N PHE A 218 3.30 -0.82 -3.32
CA PHE A 218 4.39 -0.29 -2.53
C PHE A 218 5.18 0.78 -3.29
N VAL A 219 5.46 0.53 -4.58
CA VAL A 219 6.04 1.54 -5.49
C VAL A 219 5.14 2.77 -5.54
N GLN A 220 3.85 2.59 -5.80
CA GLN A 220 2.90 3.70 -5.89
C GLN A 220 2.78 4.50 -4.58
N ILE A 221 2.87 3.88 -3.41
CA ILE A 221 2.87 4.62 -2.14
C ILE A 221 4.15 5.46 -2.02
N PHE A 222 5.31 4.87 -2.33
CA PHE A 222 6.59 5.55 -2.18
C PHE A 222 6.82 6.69 -3.18
N THR A 223 6.14 6.70 -4.33
CA THR A 223 6.17 7.86 -5.23
C THR A 223 5.48 9.09 -4.65
N HIS A 224 4.57 8.93 -3.67
CA HIS A 224 3.94 10.05 -2.94
C HIS A 224 4.61 10.35 -1.60
N MET A 225 5.60 9.56 -1.19
CA MET A 225 6.33 9.75 0.05
C MET A 225 7.06 11.11 0.05
N THR A 226 7.34 11.65 1.23
CA THR A 226 8.12 12.89 1.39
C THR A 226 9.26 12.68 2.37
N ASP A 227 10.32 13.49 2.22
CA ASP A 227 11.50 13.46 3.10
C ASP A 227 11.12 13.61 4.57
N GLN A 228 10.17 14.50 4.86
CA GLN A 228 9.71 14.72 6.22
C GLN A 228 9.12 13.45 6.85
N VAL A 229 8.21 12.78 6.13
CA VAL A 229 7.58 11.56 6.65
C VAL A 229 8.62 10.46 6.83
N ALA A 230 9.57 10.34 5.89
CA ALA A 230 10.64 9.35 5.96
C ALA A 230 11.53 9.58 7.20
N GLN A 231 11.98 10.82 7.41
CA GLN A 231 12.79 11.21 8.56
C GLN A 231 12.07 10.93 9.89
N GLU A 232 10.78 11.24 9.99
CA GLU A 232 10.02 10.99 11.22
C GLU A 232 9.85 9.50 11.54
N MET A 233 9.76 8.63 10.53
CA MET A 233 9.75 7.18 10.77
C MET A 233 11.06 6.69 11.36
N VAL A 234 12.20 7.13 10.81
CA VAL A 234 13.54 6.73 11.28
C VAL A 234 13.80 7.26 12.70
N LEU A 235 13.52 8.53 12.97
CA LEU A 235 13.85 9.17 14.25
C LEU A 235 13.07 8.61 15.44
N LYS A 236 11.82 8.18 15.23
CA LYS A 236 10.92 7.80 16.34
C LYS A 236 10.88 6.30 16.60
N ASP A 237 11.10 5.44 15.59
CA ASP A 237 11.16 4.00 15.76
C ASP A 237 12.06 3.34 14.69
N GLU A 238 13.36 3.59 14.83
CA GLU A 238 14.40 3.01 13.98
C GLU A 238 14.32 1.47 13.96
N SER A 239 13.97 0.84 15.09
CA SER A 239 13.93 -0.61 15.23
C SER A 239 12.85 -1.25 14.34
N GLN A 240 11.61 -0.76 14.41
CA GLN A 240 10.53 -1.26 13.56
C GLN A 240 10.73 -0.85 12.11
N THR A 241 11.31 0.32 11.87
CA THR A 241 11.66 0.77 10.52
C THR A 241 12.63 -0.21 9.85
N ASN A 242 13.67 -0.61 10.58
CA ASN A 242 14.61 -1.61 10.11
C ASN A 242 13.96 -2.97 9.85
N VAL A 243 13.00 -3.42 10.67
CA VAL A 243 12.32 -4.71 10.47
C VAL A 243 11.62 -4.78 9.11
N TRP A 244 10.79 -3.79 8.78
CA TRP A 244 10.05 -3.82 7.51
C TRP A 244 10.97 -3.55 6.30
N LEU A 245 12.01 -2.74 6.44
CA LEU A 245 13.04 -2.55 5.41
C LEU A 245 13.76 -3.85 5.09
N GLN A 246 14.11 -4.66 6.10
CA GLN A 246 14.73 -5.96 5.88
C GLN A 246 13.76 -6.96 5.23
N ASN A 247 12.48 -6.95 5.62
CA ASN A 247 11.47 -7.75 4.93
C ASN A 247 11.37 -7.36 3.45
N ALA A 248 11.36 -6.07 3.14
CA ALA A 248 11.39 -5.58 1.77
C ALA A 248 12.66 -6.01 1.02
N LYS A 249 13.84 -5.93 1.67
CA LYS A 249 15.12 -6.43 1.13
C LYS A 249 15.02 -7.87 0.67
N TYR A 250 14.53 -8.75 1.55
CA TYR A 250 14.39 -10.17 1.24
C TYR A 250 13.42 -10.41 0.08
N GLY A 251 12.25 -9.75 0.10
CA GLY A 251 11.27 -9.87 -0.98
C GLY A 251 11.80 -9.41 -2.33
N LEU A 252 12.48 -8.26 -2.37
CA LEU A 252 13.11 -7.71 -3.58
C LEU A 252 14.25 -8.59 -4.08
N ARG A 253 15.03 -9.18 -3.17
CA ARG A 253 16.09 -10.14 -3.52
C ARG A 253 15.52 -11.38 -4.20
N ASP A 254 14.44 -11.94 -3.68
CA ASP A 254 13.79 -13.10 -4.27
C ASP A 254 13.24 -12.78 -5.67
N ILE A 255 12.62 -11.61 -5.82
CA ILE A 255 12.06 -11.13 -7.09
C ILE A 255 13.16 -10.95 -8.14
N LEU A 256 14.24 -10.24 -7.81
CA LEU A 256 15.33 -9.94 -8.75
C LEU A 256 16.22 -11.15 -9.08
N ARG A 257 16.28 -12.16 -8.21
CA ARG A 257 16.98 -13.44 -8.50
C ARG A 257 16.14 -14.39 -9.36
N SER A 258 14.83 -14.16 -9.45
CA SER A 258 13.91 -15.00 -10.20
C SER A 258 13.93 -14.66 -11.70
N LYS A 259 13.56 -15.63 -12.54
CA LYS A 259 13.34 -15.40 -13.98
C LYS A 259 11.99 -14.70 -14.19
N ILE A 260 11.98 -13.39 -14.02
CA ILE A 260 10.79 -12.54 -14.14
C ILE A 260 10.81 -11.68 -15.41
N GLY A 261 9.62 -11.22 -15.83
CA GLY A 261 9.47 -10.28 -16.94
C GLY A 261 10.05 -8.89 -16.62
N SER A 262 10.30 -8.09 -17.66
CA SER A 262 10.86 -6.73 -17.54
C SER A 262 10.00 -5.83 -16.65
N GLU A 263 8.67 -5.89 -16.76
CA GLU A 263 7.76 -5.06 -15.96
C GLU A 263 7.96 -5.25 -14.45
N GLN A 264 8.05 -6.51 -13.98
CA GLN A 264 8.24 -6.79 -12.55
C GLN A 264 9.64 -6.41 -12.07
N ARG A 265 10.65 -6.52 -12.96
CA ARG A 265 12.02 -6.10 -12.68
C ARG A 265 12.09 -4.57 -12.56
N ASP A 266 11.41 -3.86 -13.45
CA ASP A 266 11.33 -2.40 -13.45
C ASP A 266 10.67 -1.88 -12.17
N LYS A 267 9.57 -2.50 -11.73
CA LYS A 267 8.91 -2.19 -10.45
C LYS A 267 9.82 -2.44 -9.25
N ALA A 268 10.54 -3.57 -9.24
CA ALA A 268 11.48 -3.89 -8.17
C ALA A 268 12.64 -2.89 -8.09
N LEU A 269 13.23 -2.52 -9.24
CA LEU A 269 14.27 -1.48 -9.30
C LEU A 269 13.74 -0.10 -8.91
N SER A 270 12.51 0.24 -9.30
CA SER A 270 11.86 1.49 -8.91
C SER A 270 11.66 1.57 -7.40
N LEU A 271 11.20 0.49 -6.76
CA LEU A 271 11.07 0.45 -5.30
C LEU A 271 12.44 0.59 -4.62
N ILE A 272 13.47 -0.11 -5.11
CA ILE A 272 14.83 0.01 -4.58
C ILE A 272 15.33 1.45 -4.68
N MET A 273 15.13 2.09 -5.83
CA MET A 273 15.49 3.50 -6.02
C MET A 273 14.81 4.39 -4.99
N LEU A 274 13.50 4.24 -4.79
CA LEU A 274 12.74 5.03 -3.82
C LEU A 274 13.23 4.77 -2.38
N LEU A 275 13.51 3.52 -2.02
CA LEU A 275 14.05 3.18 -0.70
C LEU A 275 15.46 3.75 -0.48
N LEU A 276 16.33 3.74 -1.50
CA LEU A 276 17.65 4.38 -1.44
C LEU A 276 17.54 5.89 -1.27
N HIS A 277 16.54 6.51 -1.90
CA HIS A 277 16.29 7.95 -1.76
C HIS A 277 15.89 8.33 -0.32
N TYR A 278 14.95 7.58 0.29
CA TYR A 278 14.40 7.93 1.60
C TYR A 278 15.15 7.36 2.81
N PHE A 279 15.82 6.21 2.67
CA PHE A 279 16.48 5.49 3.79
C PHE A 279 17.97 5.29 3.59
N ASP A 280 18.55 5.92 2.56
CA ASP A 280 19.97 5.88 2.20
C ASP A 280 20.49 4.47 1.84
N ALA A 281 21.66 4.39 1.22
CA ALA A 281 22.26 3.13 0.79
C ALA A 281 22.68 2.22 1.95
N THR A 282 22.74 2.73 3.18
CA THR A 282 23.02 1.92 4.37
C THR A 282 22.07 0.71 4.47
N TRP A 283 20.78 0.84 4.15
CA TRP A 283 19.82 -0.27 4.22
C TRP A 283 20.17 -1.42 3.25
N LEU A 284 20.67 -1.07 2.06
CA LEU A 284 20.97 -2.02 0.99
C LEU A 284 22.27 -2.77 1.27
N PHE A 285 23.31 -2.05 1.69
CA PHE A 285 24.68 -2.56 1.85
C PHE A 285 24.96 -3.13 3.25
N THR A 286 24.24 -2.68 4.27
CA THR A 286 24.47 -3.15 5.66
C THR A 286 23.70 -4.44 5.91
N PRO A 287 24.33 -5.43 6.55
CA PRO A 287 23.65 -6.64 6.94
C PRO A 287 22.81 -6.47 8.20
N ASN A 288 21.80 -7.32 8.35
CA ASN A 288 20.89 -7.25 9.49
C ASN A 288 21.61 -7.59 10.82
N ILE A 289 21.74 -6.61 11.71
CA ILE A 289 22.41 -6.74 13.02
C ILE A 289 21.53 -7.46 14.05
N SER A 290 20.24 -7.75 13.74
CA SER A 290 19.33 -8.38 14.71
C SER A 290 19.63 -9.86 15.01
N SER A 291 20.47 -10.51 14.22
CA SER A 291 20.89 -11.89 14.46
C SER A 291 22.06 -11.91 15.46
N LYS A 292 21.79 -12.34 16.70
CA LYS A 292 22.80 -12.59 17.73
C LYS A 292 24.00 -13.33 17.14
N LYS A 293 25.19 -13.01 17.67
CA LYS A 293 26.52 -13.55 17.32
C LYS A 293 26.56 -15.09 17.24
N ASP A 294 26.11 -15.65 16.13
CA ASP A 294 26.29 -17.04 15.73
C ASP A 294 27.07 -17.10 14.41
N HIS A 295 27.72 -18.23 14.13
CA HIS A 295 28.45 -18.47 12.89
C HIS A 295 27.60 -18.31 11.60
N HIS A 296 26.26 -18.26 11.72
CA HIS A 296 25.34 -17.92 10.63
C HIS A 296 25.38 -16.43 10.21
N SER A 297 25.83 -15.51 11.08
CA SER A 297 25.88 -14.07 10.80
C SER A 297 26.85 -13.70 9.67
N VAL A 298 27.98 -14.41 9.53
CA VAL A 298 28.96 -14.13 8.46
C VAL A 298 28.43 -14.50 7.07
N VAL A 299 27.62 -15.56 6.98
CA VAL A 299 27.03 -16.02 5.71
C VAL A 299 25.91 -15.07 5.27
N GLU A 300 25.08 -14.58 6.21
CA GLU A 300 24.06 -13.57 5.94
C GLU A 300 24.69 -12.25 5.45
N ASN A 301 25.81 -11.82 6.05
CA ASN A 301 26.53 -10.61 5.61
C ASN A 301 27.01 -10.68 4.15
N ILE A 302 27.50 -11.85 3.72
CA ILE A 302 27.96 -12.07 2.35
C ILE A 302 26.78 -12.10 1.37
N ASP A 303 25.64 -12.70 1.74
CA ASP A 303 24.47 -12.77 0.86
C ASP A 303 23.82 -11.39 0.66
N ASP A 304 23.85 -10.55 1.68
CA ASP A 304 23.37 -9.17 1.61
C ASP A 304 24.24 -8.29 0.71
N PHE A 305 25.57 -8.39 0.83
CA PHE A 305 26.46 -7.67 -0.08
C PHE A 305 26.34 -8.19 -1.52
N LYS A 306 26.16 -9.51 -1.71
CA LYS A 306 25.84 -10.08 -3.03
C LYS A 306 24.56 -9.51 -3.62
N PHE A 307 23.54 -9.27 -2.78
CA PHE A 307 22.30 -8.63 -3.24
C PHE A 307 22.52 -7.18 -3.65
N ALA A 308 23.24 -6.37 -2.85
CA ALA A 308 23.59 -5.01 -3.22
C ALA A 308 24.36 -4.96 -4.56
N VAL A 309 25.33 -5.84 -4.73
CA VAL A 309 26.09 -5.97 -5.99
C VAL A 309 25.17 -6.35 -7.16
N LEU A 310 24.25 -7.30 -6.97
CA LEU A 310 23.28 -7.68 -8.00
C LEU A 310 22.43 -6.48 -8.44
N VAL A 311 21.92 -5.68 -7.49
CA VAL A 311 21.10 -4.49 -7.77
C VAL A 311 21.87 -3.49 -8.63
N VAL A 312 23.10 -3.15 -8.25
CA VAL A 312 23.92 -2.22 -9.02
C VAL A 312 24.24 -2.76 -10.42
N GLN A 313 24.52 -4.06 -10.53
CA GLN A 313 24.79 -4.69 -11.82
C GLN A 313 23.57 -4.69 -12.73
N LEU A 314 22.38 -4.95 -12.19
CA LEU A 314 21.13 -4.88 -12.94
C LEU A 314 20.86 -3.45 -13.41
N ALA A 315 21.01 -2.44 -12.54
CA ALA A 315 20.90 -1.04 -12.93
C ALA A 315 21.88 -0.68 -14.06
N CYS A 316 23.14 -1.11 -13.95
CA CYS A 316 24.16 -0.93 -14.99
C CYS A 316 23.78 -1.60 -16.33
N VAL A 317 23.18 -2.79 -16.29
CA VAL A 317 22.72 -3.49 -17.50
C VAL A 317 21.54 -2.75 -18.12
N GLU A 318 20.54 -2.37 -17.33
CA GLU A 318 19.36 -1.66 -17.82
C GLU A 318 19.71 -0.29 -18.43
N ILE A 319 20.65 0.46 -17.83
CA ILE A 319 21.17 1.70 -18.41
C ILE A 319 21.75 1.44 -19.81
N ARG A 320 22.66 0.47 -19.92
CA ARG A 320 23.32 0.18 -21.20
C ARG A 320 22.30 -0.25 -22.26
N LEU A 321 21.39 -1.16 -21.92
CA LEU A 321 20.32 -1.61 -22.82
C LEU A 321 19.44 -0.44 -23.28
N MET A 322 19.00 0.43 -22.37
CA MET A 322 18.15 1.56 -22.74
C MET A 322 18.91 2.60 -23.57
N LEU A 323 20.18 2.88 -23.28
CA LEU A 323 20.99 3.80 -24.08
C LEU A 323 21.29 3.23 -25.48
N ASP A 324 21.54 1.92 -25.59
CA ASP A 324 21.69 1.23 -26.87
C ASP A 324 20.39 1.33 -27.68
N GLU A 325 19.23 1.06 -27.06
CA GLU A 325 17.91 1.19 -27.70
C GLU A 325 17.60 2.62 -28.16
N ILE A 326 18.00 3.63 -27.38
CA ILE A 326 17.84 5.04 -27.74
C ILE A 326 18.74 5.38 -28.93
N SER A 327 20.01 4.95 -28.89
CA SER A 327 20.98 5.20 -29.95
C SER A 327 20.50 4.59 -31.27
N ASP A 328 20.03 3.34 -31.25
CA ASP A 328 19.44 2.65 -32.39
C ASP A 328 18.25 3.42 -33.02
N LYS A 329 17.41 4.04 -32.19
CA LYS A 329 16.24 4.81 -32.63
C LYS A 329 16.64 6.16 -33.22
N LEU A 330 17.65 6.81 -32.64
CA LEU A 330 18.20 8.07 -33.15
C LEU A 330 18.82 7.87 -34.54
N GLU A 331 19.58 6.78 -34.74
CA GLU A 331 20.15 6.44 -36.04
C GLU A 331 19.07 6.19 -37.10
N LYS A 332 17.99 5.49 -36.72
CA LYS A 332 16.86 5.17 -37.62
C LYS A 332 15.92 6.35 -37.92
N LYS A 333 16.13 7.52 -37.30
CA LYS A 333 15.24 8.70 -37.37
C LYS A 333 13.78 8.40 -37.01
N ASP A 334 13.54 7.34 -36.25
CA ASP A 334 12.22 6.94 -35.74
C ASP A 334 12.16 7.19 -34.23
N PHE A 335 12.60 8.38 -33.83
CA PHE A 335 12.61 8.75 -32.41
C PHE A 335 11.19 9.09 -31.97
N LYS A 336 10.64 8.21 -31.15
CA LYS A 336 9.49 8.50 -30.29
C LYS A 336 9.92 8.29 -28.85
N PRO A 337 9.59 9.23 -27.94
CA PRO A 337 9.88 9.05 -26.52
C PRO A 337 9.25 7.73 -26.05
N VAL A 338 10.05 6.92 -25.39
CA VAL A 338 9.61 5.65 -24.83
C VAL A 338 9.39 5.89 -23.35
N GLU A 339 8.14 5.83 -22.92
CA GLU A 339 7.72 6.09 -21.54
C GLU A 339 8.56 5.31 -20.51
N ARG A 340 8.90 4.06 -20.82
CA ARG A 340 9.81 3.25 -19.99
C ARG A 340 11.17 3.91 -19.78
N HIS A 341 11.78 4.48 -20.83
CA HIS A 341 13.11 5.10 -20.74
C HIS A 341 13.09 6.34 -19.86
N GLU A 342 12.03 7.14 -19.94
CA GLU A 342 11.86 8.36 -19.12
C GLU A 342 11.74 8.05 -17.63
N VAL A 343 11.17 6.90 -17.28
CA VAL A 343 11.02 6.47 -15.88
C VAL A 343 12.25 5.70 -15.39
N MET A 344 12.73 4.72 -16.18
CA MET A 344 13.71 3.75 -15.70
C MET A 344 15.16 4.25 -15.76
N LEU A 345 15.53 5.11 -16.72
CA LEU A 345 16.90 5.64 -16.76
C LEU A 345 17.21 6.47 -15.51
N PRO A 346 16.38 7.46 -15.11
CA PRO A 346 16.59 8.17 -13.85
C PRO A 346 16.63 7.22 -12.66
N ALA A 347 15.72 6.23 -12.62
CA ALA A 347 15.69 5.29 -11.51
C ALA A 347 17.01 4.51 -11.36
N CYS A 348 17.55 4.01 -12.48
CA CYS A 348 18.82 3.31 -12.48
C CYS A 348 20.01 4.23 -12.18
N TYR A 349 20.00 5.49 -12.66
CA TYR A 349 21.04 6.46 -12.31
C TYR A 349 21.06 6.78 -10.82
N THR A 350 19.89 6.96 -10.19
CA THR A 350 19.79 7.17 -8.73
C THR A 350 20.36 5.98 -7.96
N ILE A 351 20.09 4.75 -8.40
CA ILE A 351 20.69 3.54 -7.78
C ILE A 351 22.22 3.60 -7.87
N LEU A 352 22.78 3.96 -9.03
CA LEU A 352 24.24 4.08 -9.18
C LEU A 352 24.81 5.18 -8.29
N GLU A 353 24.22 6.38 -8.33
CA GLU A 353 24.64 7.54 -7.56
C GLU A 353 24.69 7.21 -6.07
N LYS A 354 23.59 6.71 -5.50
CA LYS A 354 23.48 6.36 -4.08
C LYS A 354 24.44 5.25 -3.68
N SER A 355 24.70 4.30 -4.58
CA SER A 355 25.68 3.23 -4.33
C SER A 355 27.11 3.76 -4.32
N ILE A 356 27.47 4.67 -5.23
CA ILE A 356 28.80 5.29 -5.29
C ILE A 356 29.02 6.16 -4.06
N GLU A 357 28.03 6.97 -3.69
CA GLU A 357 28.05 7.81 -2.50
C GLU A 357 28.40 6.96 -1.26
N HIS A 358 27.69 5.85 -1.06
CA HIS A 358 27.92 4.96 0.06
C HIS A 358 29.29 4.28 0.06
N LEU A 359 29.73 3.76 -1.09
CA LEU A 359 31.04 3.11 -1.19
C LEU A 359 32.18 4.11 -0.94
N SER A 360 32.02 5.37 -1.37
CA SER A 360 32.98 6.45 -1.11
C SER A 360 33.04 6.82 0.37
N GLN A 361 31.90 6.81 1.07
CA GLN A 361 31.85 6.98 2.52
C GLN A 361 32.56 5.85 3.26
N ILE A 362 32.37 4.59 2.82
CA ILE A 362 33.08 3.43 3.38
C ILE A 362 34.60 3.60 3.17
N GLU A 363 35.05 3.92 1.95
CA GLU A 363 36.47 4.15 1.65
C GLU A 363 37.07 5.21 2.58
N SER A 364 36.43 6.38 2.68
CA SER A 364 36.86 7.48 3.56
C SER A 364 36.96 7.04 5.02
N SER A 365 36.01 6.22 5.49
CA SER A 365 36.03 5.71 6.87
C SER A 365 37.17 4.72 7.12
N LEU A 366 37.57 3.92 6.11
CA LEU A 366 38.68 2.99 6.22
C LEU A 366 40.03 3.73 6.29
N GLU A 367 40.21 4.78 5.47
CA GLU A 367 41.43 5.60 5.45
C GLU A 367 41.67 6.34 6.79
N ILE A 368 40.60 6.83 7.43
CA ILE A 368 40.69 7.49 8.75
C ILE A 368 41.11 6.49 9.84
N ASN A 369 40.58 5.27 9.80
CA ASN A 369 40.87 4.23 10.78
C ASN A 369 42.27 3.62 10.63
N GLU A 370 42.86 3.62 9.43
CA GLU A 370 44.28 3.25 9.24
C GLU A 370 45.24 4.26 9.88
N ASN A 371 44.79 5.52 10.06
CA ASN A 371 45.59 6.61 10.59
C ASN A 371 45.33 6.92 12.09
N GLY A 372 44.43 6.22 12.77
CA GLY A 372 44.08 6.43 14.19
C GLY A 372 43.77 5.14 14.96
N ASN A 373 44.47 4.91 16.09
CA ASN A 373 44.26 3.75 16.98
C ASN A 373 42.82 3.64 17.52
N SER A 374 42.00 2.70 17.03
CA SER A 374 41.15 1.85 17.89
C SER A 374 40.53 0.65 17.15
N THR A 375 40.25 -0.38 17.94
CA THR A 375 39.72 -1.69 17.59
C THR A 375 38.18 -1.71 17.63
N ASP A 376 37.50 -1.73 16.47
CA ASP A 376 36.11 -2.20 16.39
C ASP A 376 36.02 -3.34 15.34
N PRO A 377 35.60 -4.58 15.71
CA PRO A 377 35.57 -5.73 14.81
C PRO A 377 34.36 -5.78 13.88
N THR A 378 33.49 -4.76 13.84
CA THR A 378 32.34 -4.69 12.93
C THR A 378 32.72 -4.22 11.52
N LYS A 379 33.97 -4.49 11.10
CA LYS A 379 34.42 -4.36 9.71
C LYS A 379 33.42 -5.09 8.81
N SER A 380 32.65 -4.35 8.02
CA SER A 380 31.99 -4.89 6.84
C SER A 380 33.09 -5.48 5.95
N LYS A 381 33.34 -6.78 6.08
CA LYS A 381 34.23 -7.51 5.17
C LYS A 381 33.52 -7.56 3.82
N LEU A 382 33.62 -6.45 3.08
CA LEU A 382 33.22 -6.40 1.69
C LEU A 382 34.12 -7.37 0.93
N ASP A 383 33.51 -8.26 0.16
CA ASP A 383 34.23 -9.24 -0.63
C ASP A 383 35.02 -8.51 -1.75
N PRO A 384 36.37 -8.60 -1.77
CA PRO A 384 37.19 -7.92 -2.75
C PRO A 384 36.87 -8.32 -4.19
N GLU A 385 36.47 -9.57 -4.43
CA GLU A 385 36.12 -10.03 -5.77
C GLU A 385 34.83 -9.37 -6.26
N LEU A 386 33.83 -9.28 -5.38
CA LEU A 386 32.57 -8.60 -5.69
C LEU A 386 32.77 -7.10 -5.89
N LEU A 387 33.67 -6.46 -5.12
CA LEU A 387 34.05 -5.05 -5.32
C LEU A 387 34.74 -4.82 -6.67
N LEU A 388 35.69 -5.69 -7.06
CA LEU A 388 36.34 -5.60 -8.36
C LEU A 388 35.33 -5.78 -9.51
N ARG A 389 34.38 -6.71 -9.34
CA ARG A 389 33.31 -6.94 -10.31
C ARG A 389 32.37 -5.74 -10.44
N LEU A 390 32.04 -5.12 -9.31
CA LEU A 390 31.24 -3.91 -9.24
C LEU A 390 31.93 -2.75 -9.97
N LYS A 391 33.20 -2.49 -9.63
CA LYS A 391 34.04 -1.49 -10.29
C LYS A 391 34.08 -1.68 -11.80
N SER A 392 34.38 -2.91 -12.26
CA SER A 392 34.44 -3.22 -13.69
C SER A 392 33.11 -2.92 -14.40
N THR A 393 32.00 -3.32 -13.78
CA THR A 393 30.66 -3.10 -14.34
C THR A 393 30.32 -1.61 -14.42
N MET A 394 30.60 -0.85 -13.35
CA MET A 394 30.34 0.58 -13.30
C MET A 394 31.20 1.35 -14.29
N VAL A 395 32.49 1.05 -14.40
CA VAL A 395 33.40 1.70 -15.37
C VAL A 395 32.88 1.53 -16.79
N GLU A 396 32.46 0.33 -17.17
CA GLU A 396 31.91 0.08 -18.50
C GLU A 396 30.60 0.84 -18.73
N THR A 397 29.71 0.88 -17.74
CA THR A 397 28.47 1.67 -17.84
C THR A 397 28.74 3.17 -17.95
N PHE A 398 29.68 3.72 -17.18
CA PHE A 398 30.08 5.14 -17.30
C PHE A 398 30.68 5.45 -18.66
N ARG A 399 31.49 4.56 -19.23
CA ARG A 399 32.01 4.71 -20.60
C ARG A 399 30.87 4.88 -21.60
N ILE A 400 29.87 4.01 -21.55
CA ILE A 400 28.70 4.07 -22.45
C ILE A 400 27.86 5.33 -22.22
N ILE A 401 27.64 5.73 -20.96
CA ILE A 401 26.94 6.99 -20.64
C ILE A 401 27.68 8.18 -21.27
N MET A 402 29.01 8.24 -21.13
CA MET A 402 29.82 9.33 -21.69
C MET A 402 29.80 9.33 -23.22
N GLU A 403 29.91 8.15 -23.85
CA GLU A 403 29.79 8.01 -25.31
C GLU A 403 28.41 8.49 -25.80
N TYR A 404 27.33 8.11 -25.12
CA TYR A 404 25.98 8.58 -25.42
C TYR A 404 25.88 10.11 -25.32
N LEU A 405 26.34 10.71 -24.20
CA LEU A 405 26.29 12.16 -23.99
C LEU A 405 27.09 12.95 -25.05
N LEU A 406 28.21 12.41 -25.52
CA LEU A 406 28.99 13.02 -26.61
C LEU A 406 28.27 12.98 -27.97
N ASN A 407 27.38 12.01 -28.16
CA ASN A 407 26.61 11.82 -29.38
C ASN A 407 25.31 12.63 -29.41
N ILE A 408 24.87 13.18 -28.29
CA ILE A 408 23.75 14.14 -28.23
C ILE A 408 24.23 15.45 -28.85
N LYS A 409 23.92 15.68 -30.13
CA LYS A 409 24.21 16.91 -30.88
C LYS A 409 22.95 17.57 -31.39
#